data_AF-A0A350NWZ3-F1
#
_entry.id   AF-A0A350NWZ3-F1
#
_cell.length_a   1.000
_cell.length_b   1.000
_cell.length_c   1.000
_cell.angle_alpha   90.00
_cell.angle_beta   90.00
_cell.angle_gamma   90.00
#
_symmetry.space_group_name_H-M   'P 1'
#
loop_
_entity.id
_entity.type
_entity.pdbx_description
1 polymer ?
#
loop_
_entity_poly.entity_id
_entity_poly.type
_entity_poly.pdbx_seq_one_letter_code
_entity_poly.pdbx_strand_id
1 'polypeptide(L)'
;MKKFILSFAAASFAVASFAQDAPSQPAGSWYLGSGDATQMLSIFSGGVDIMPTVGYAVADDIVITAEAGFGGALDSLNLSLGGQYFMGDYYVGLDLNDPINNLDLGVNVGRYIDFKDVVYLTPQLNIDMLMNDPEVQISIGFGARF
;
A
#
# COMPACT_ATOMS: atom_id res chain seq x y z
N MET A 1 -16.51 -27.50 -15.75
CA MET A 1 -16.26 -26.56 -14.63
C MET A 1 -14.93 -26.84 -13.92
N LYS A 2 -14.69 -28.03 -13.37
CA LYS A 2 -13.40 -28.36 -12.69
C LYS A 2 -12.15 -28.09 -13.53
N LYS A 3 -12.17 -28.47 -14.82
CA LYS A 3 -11.05 -28.24 -15.76
C LYS A 3 -10.82 -26.76 -16.11
N PHE A 4 -11.89 -25.94 -16.04
CA PHE A 4 -11.86 -24.51 -16.37
C PHE A 4 -11.31 -23.67 -15.21
N ILE A 5 -11.67 -24.05 -13.98
CA ILE A 5 -11.11 -23.47 -12.75
C ILE A 5 -9.62 -23.80 -12.64
N LEU A 6 -9.23 -25.04 -12.97
CA LEU A 6 -7.84 -25.47 -12.94
C LEU A 6 -6.98 -24.71 -13.97
N SER A 7 -7.51 -24.45 -15.17
CA SER A 7 -6.81 -23.66 -16.18
C SER A 7 -6.74 -22.18 -15.85
N PHE A 8 -7.75 -21.62 -15.17
CA PHE A 8 -7.68 -20.25 -14.65
C PHE A 8 -6.62 -20.14 -13.55
N ALA A 9 -6.66 -21.03 -12.56
CA ALA A 9 -5.66 -21.07 -11.48
C ALA A 9 -4.23 -21.31 -12.01
N ALA A 10 -4.05 -22.18 -13.01
CA ALA A 10 -2.75 -22.42 -13.64
C ALA A 10 -2.27 -21.21 -14.46
N ALA A 11 -3.17 -20.49 -15.14
CA ALA A 11 -2.83 -19.24 -15.81
C ALA A 11 -2.47 -18.14 -14.79
N SER A 12 -3.20 -18.04 -13.67
CA SER A 12 -2.86 -17.13 -12.55
C SER A 12 -1.49 -17.45 -11.96
N PHE A 13 -1.19 -18.73 -11.72
CA PHE A 13 0.10 -19.19 -11.21
C PHE A 13 1.24 -18.97 -12.20
N ALA A 14 0.99 -19.19 -13.50
CA ALA A 14 1.98 -18.95 -14.55
C ALA A 14 2.31 -17.46 -14.68
N VAL A 15 1.30 -16.58 -14.62
CA VAL A 15 1.52 -15.11 -14.62
C VAL A 15 2.28 -14.66 -13.37
N ALA A 16 2.04 -15.29 -12.21
CA ALA A 16 2.78 -15.02 -10.97
C ALA A 16 4.24 -15.54 -10.98
N SER A 17 4.63 -16.40 -11.94
CA SER A 17 5.94 -17.07 -11.94
C SER A 17 7.05 -16.35 -12.73
N PHE A 18 6.78 -15.19 -13.35
CA PHE A 18 7.71 -14.49 -14.25
C PHE A 18 8.57 -13.38 -13.62
N ALA A 19 8.74 -13.33 -12.30
CA ALA A 19 9.62 -12.35 -11.65
C ALA A 19 10.33 -12.93 -10.41
N GLN A 20 11.29 -13.85 -10.62
CA GLN A 20 12.18 -14.32 -9.55
C GLN A 20 13.62 -13.82 -9.72
N ASP A 21 13.80 -12.57 -10.15
CA ASP A 21 15.10 -11.90 -10.12
C ASP A 21 15.16 -11.02 -8.87
N ALA A 22 15.68 -11.60 -7.77
CA ALA A 22 15.81 -11.01 -6.43
C ALA A 22 14.48 -10.63 -5.75
N PRO A 23 14.41 -10.61 -4.40
CA PRO A 23 13.26 -10.05 -3.71
C PRO A 23 13.08 -8.59 -4.12
N SER A 24 11.87 -8.24 -4.53
CA SER A 24 11.51 -6.88 -4.95
C SER A 24 11.67 -5.89 -3.80
N GLN A 25 11.41 -6.36 -2.58
CA GLN A 25 11.56 -5.64 -1.32
C GLN A 25 12.51 -6.40 -0.39
N PRO A 26 13.80 -6.07 -0.37
CA PRO A 26 14.78 -6.76 0.48
C PRO A 26 14.48 -6.56 1.97
N ALA A 27 14.62 -7.61 2.78
CA ALA A 27 14.50 -7.51 4.23
C ALA A 27 15.43 -6.43 4.82
N GLY A 28 14.92 -5.67 5.79
CA GLY A 28 15.64 -4.55 6.42
C GLY A 28 15.47 -3.19 5.74
N SER A 29 14.81 -3.14 4.57
CA SER A 29 14.50 -1.88 3.89
C SER A 29 13.50 -1.05 4.69
N TRP A 30 13.74 0.26 4.76
CA TRP A 30 12.82 1.24 5.33
C TRP A 30 12.13 2.03 4.23
N TYR A 31 10.89 2.40 4.48
CA TYR A 31 10.06 3.18 3.56
C TYR A 31 9.54 4.41 4.30
N LEU A 32 9.59 5.56 3.64
CA LEU A 32 9.00 6.79 4.12
C LEU A 32 8.18 7.40 2.97
N GLY A 33 6.88 7.56 3.16
CA GLY A 33 5.98 8.09 2.15
C GLY A 33 5.10 9.22 2.66
N SER A 34 4.41 9.87 1.71
CA SER A 34 3.52 11.00 1.97
C SER A 34 2.03 10.66 1.91
N GLY A 35 1.68 9.37 1.74
CA GLY A 35 0.30 8.93 1.50
C GLY A 35 -0.11 9.14 0.04
N ASP A 36 -1.31 9.68 -0.19
CA ASP A 36 -1.84 9.89 -1.54
C ASP A 36 -1.26 11.13 -2.25
N ALA A 37 -0.33 10.88 -3.16
CA ALA A 37 0.35 11.86 -3.98
C ALA A 37 -0.54 12.52 -5.05
N THR A 38 -1.77 12.03 -5.31
CA THR A 38 -2.70 12.75 -6.19
C THR A 38 -3.02 14.14 -5.67
N GLN A 39 -2.95 14.34 -4.35
CA GLN A 39 -3.13 15.63 -3.69
C GLN A 39 -1.86 16.48 -3.67
N MET A 40 -0.66 15.93 -3.91
CA MET A 40 0.56 16.74 -3.92
C MET A 40 0.54 17.85 -4.99
N LEU A 41 -0.20 17.65 -6.08
CA LEU A 41 -0.36 18.67 -7.11
C LEU A 41 -1.14 19.91 -6.62
N SER A 42 -1.98 19.78 -5.57
CA SER A 42 -2.72 20.90 -4.98
C SER A 42 -1.89 21.77 -4.03
N ILE A 43 -0.60 21.44 -3.81
CA ILE A 43 0.31 22.24 -2.98
C ILE A 43 0.44 23.69 -3.47
N PHE A 44 0.27 23.90 -4.77
CA PHE A 44 0.38 25.23 -5.40
C PHE A 44 -0.95 25.99 -5.46
N SER A 45 -2.08 25.39 -5.05
CA SER A 45 -3.42 25.99 -5.18
C SER A 45 -4.17 26.16 -3.85
N GLY A 46 -3.96 25.29 -2.85
CA GLY A 46 -4.75 25.34 -1.61
C GLY A 46 -4.20 24.59 -0.39
N GLY A 47 -3.04 23.96 -0.51
CA GLY A 47 -2.47 23.08 0.52
C GLY A 47 -2.59 21.60 0.14
N VAL A 48 -1.93 20.74 0.92
CA VAL A 48 -1.94 19.28 0.76
C VAL A 48 -2.17 18.68 2.14
N ASP A 49 -3.13 17.75 2.24
CA ASP A 49 -3.19 16.87 3.39
C ASP A 49 -2.03 15.88 3.26
N ILE A 50 -1.03 16.01 4.13
CA ILE A 50 0.10 15.10 4.18
C ILE A 50 -0.29 13.95 5.10
N MET A 51 -0.29 12.75 4.57
CA MET A 51 -0.60 11.54 5.32
C MET A 51 0.67 10.69 5.40
N PRO A 52 1.61 11.01 6.31
CA PRO A 52 2.90 10.34 6.37
C PRO A 52 2.73 8.84 6.59
N THR A 53 3.47 8.08 5.80
CA THR A 53 3.58 6.62 5.92
C THR A 53 5.01 6.24 6.27
N VAL A 54 5.15 5.24 7.13
CA VAL A 54 6.43 4.56 7.40
C VAL A 54 6.24 3.08 7.14
N GLY A 55 7.22 2.45 6.52
CA GLY A 55 7.22 1.01 6.28
C GLY A 55 8.54 0.38 6.65
N TYR A 56 8.51 -0.91 6.97
CA TYR A 56 9.69 -1.72 7.22
C TYR A 56 9.52 -3.12 6.64
N ALA A 57 10.48 -3.55 5.81
CA ALA A 57 10.54 -4.89 5.27
C ALA A 57 11.01 -5.88 6.35
N VAL A 58 10.06 -6.53 7.03
CA VAL A 58 10.35 -7.51 8.10
C VAL A 58 10.93 -8.81 7.56
N ALA A 59 10.64 -9.11 6.30
CA ALA A 59 11.19 -10.22 5.54
C ALA A 59 11.20 -9.82 4.05
N ASP A 60 11.88 -10.61 3.24
CA ASP A 60 11.85 -10.45 1.79
C ASP A 60 10.40 -10.44 1.29
N ASP A 61 10.06 -9.39 0.53
CA ASP A 61 8.73 -9.16 -0.06
C ASP A 61 7.58 -9.00 0.95
N ILE A 62 7.86 -8.84 2.25
CA ILE A 62 6.86 -8.56 3.29
C ILE A 62 7.20 -7.25 3.99
N VAL A 63 6.34 -6.24 3.78
CA VAL A 63 6.48 -4.91 4.37
C VAL A 63 5.35 -4.67 5.36
N ILE A 64 5.69 -4.26 6.58
CA ILE A 64 4.71 -3.74 7.54
C ILE A 64 4.68 -2.23 7.39
N THR A 65 3.49 -1.66 7.35
CA THR A 65 3.25 -0.24 7.15
C THR A 65 2.52 0.36 8.35
N ALA A 66 2.79 1.62 8.62
CA ALA A 66 2.02 2.45 9.52
C ALA A 66 1.81 3.80 8.84
N GLU A 67 0.59 4.30 8.94
CA GLU A 67 0.18 5.58 8.40
C GLU A 67 -0.43 6.42 9.52
N ALA A 68 -0.11 7.70 9.57
CA ALA A 68 -0.69 8.61 10.54
C ALA A 68 -1.27 9.84 9.82
N GLY A 69 -2.58 10.01 9.90
CA GLY A 69 -3.26 11.23 9.49
C GLY A 69 -3.32 12.24 10.64
N PHE A 70 -2.91 13.48 10.38
CA PHE A 70 -3.11 14.60 11.30
C PHE A 70 -4.42 15.33 10.94
N GLY A 71 -5.55 14.83 11.44
CA GLY A 71 -6.87 15.44 11.24
C GLY A 71 -7.12 16.72 12.06
N GLY A 72 -6.11 17.58 12.21
CA GLY A 72 -6.17 18.79 13.04
C GLY A 72 -5.51 18.63 14.42
N ALA A 73 -6.30 18.71 15.51
CA ALA A 73 -5.77 18.65 16.87
C ALA A 73 -5.10 17.29 17.14
N LEU A 74 -4.06 17.25 18.00
CA LEU A 74 -3.35 16.02 18.40
C LEU A 74 -4.25 14.91 18.99
N ASP A 75 -5.51 15.23 19.29
CA ASP A 75 -6.53 14.35 19.86
C ASP A 75 -7.23 13.47 18.79
N SER A 76 -7.06 13.77 17.50
CA SER A 76 -7.64 13.00 16.38
C SER A 76 -6.57 12.31 15.53
N LEU A 77 -5.64 11.59 16.18
CA LEU A 77 -4.69 10.74 15.48
C LEU A 77 -5.44 9.61 14.77
N ASN A 78 -5.56 9.71 13.45
CA ASN A 78 -6.01 8.59 12.63
C ASN A 78 -4.78 7.72 12.30
N LEU A 79 -4.63 6.62 13.01
CA LEU A 79 -3.55 5.66 12.81
C LEU A 79 -4.07 4.51 11.96
N SER A 80 -3.36 4.15 10.90
CA SER A 80 -3.57 2.88 10.20
C SER A 80 -2.32 2.02 10.29
N LEU A 81 -2.51 0.71 10.45
CA LEU A 81 -1.44 -0.28 10.48
C LEU A 81 -1.72 -1.33 9.42
N GLY A 82 -0.73 -1.64 8.58
CA GLY A 82 -0.92 -2.54 7.47
C GLY A 82 0.23 -3.50 7.25
N GLY A 83 0.00 -4.47 6.38
CA GLY A 83 0.99 -5.40 5.89
C GLY A 83 0.80 -5.63 4.40
N GLN A 84 1.89 -5.60 3.64
CA GLN A 84 1.90 -5.77 2.19
C GLN A 84 2.81 -6.94 1.81
N TYR A 85 2.32 -7.78 0.91
CA TYR A 85 3.08 -8.86 0.29
C TYR A 85 3.33 -8.56 -1.19
N PHE A 86 4.60 -8.57 -1.59
CA PHE A 86 5.05 -8.23 -2.93
C PHE A 86 5.26 -9.48 -3.79
N MET A 87 4.88 -9.36 -5.05
CA MET A 87 4.95 -10.37 -6.11
C MET A 87 5.61 -9.70 -7.31
N GLY A 88 6.94 -9.53 -7.23
CA GLY A 88 7.68 -8.65 -8.12
C GLY A 88 7.27 -7.19 -7.91
N ASP A 89 6.93 -6.49 -8.99
CA ASP A 89 6.50 -5.09 -8.90
C ASP A 89 5.09 -4.91 -8.33
N TYR A 90 4.28 -5.97 -8.17
CA TYR A 90 2.90 -5.86 -7.70
C TYR A 90 2.80 -6.25 -6.23
N TYR A 91 1.82 -5.72 -5.51
CA TYR A 91 1.56 -6.13 -4.13
C TYR A 91 0.07 -6.23 -3.82
N VAL A 92 -0.22 -6.99 -2.77
CA VAL A 92 -1.50 -7.00 -2.07
C VAL A 92 -1.24 -6.73 -0.60
N GLY A 93 -2.09 -5.94 0.04
CA GLY A 93 -1.99 -5.64 1.45
C GLY A 93 -3.32 -5.66 2.17
N LEU A 94 -3.22 -5.69 3.48
CA LEU A 94 -4.32 -5.60 4.43
C LEU A 94 -4.02 -4.46 5.40
N ASP A 95 -5.03 -3.68 5.72
CA ASP A 95 -4.93 -2.53 6.62
C ASP A 95 -5.92 -2.66 7.78
N LEU A 96 -5.47 -2.24 8.96
CA LEU A 96 -6.28 -1.95 10.14
C LEU A 96 -6.36 -0.43 10.24
N ASN A 97 -7.49 0.15 9.84
CA ASN A 97 -7.72 1.59 9.87
C ASN A 97 -8.32 1.99 11.22
N ASP A 98 -7.80 3.07 11.81
CA ASP A 98 -8.21 3.61 13.11
C ASP A 98 -8.45 2.53 14.20
N PRO A 99 -7.46 1.67 14.50
CA PRO A 99 -7.65 0.55 15.42
C PRO A 99 -7.87 0.97 16.87
N ILE A 100 -7.70 2.27 17.18
CA ILE A 100 -7.86 2.83 18.52
C ILE A 100 -9.28 3.34 18.75
N ASN A 101 -9.90 3.98 17.75
CA ASN A 101 -11.22 4.60 17.91
C ASN A 101 -12.30 3.84 17.13
N ASN A 102 -12.27 3.87 15.80
CA ASN A 102 -13.26 3.24 14.93
C ASN A 102 -12.62 2.25 13.95
N LEU A 103 -12.29 1.07 14.46
CA LEU A 103 -11.62 0.02 13.69
C LEU A 103 -12.37 -0.29 12.39
N ASP A 104 -11.66 -0.23 11.27
CA ASP A 104 -12.10 -0.74 9.97
C ASP A 104 -11.00 -1.57 9.31
N LEU A 105 -11.38 -2.48 8.42
CA LEU A 105 -10.43 -3.28 7.66
C LEU A 105 -10.42 -2.90 6.19
N GLY A 106 -9.22 -2.65 5.69
CA GLY A 106 -8.93 -2.35 4.31
C GLY A 106 -8.18 -3.47 3.60
N VAL A 107 -8.35 -3.53 2.28
CA VAL A 107 -7.50 -4.28 1.37
C VAL A 107 -6.93 -3.31 0.35
N ASN A 108 -5.64 -3.38 0.10
CA ASN A 108 -4.98 -2.61 -0.94
C ASN A 108 -4.33 -3.52 -1.97
N VAL A 109 -4.34 -3.10 -3.22
CA VAL A 109 -3.55 -3.72 -4.29
C VAL A 109 -2.88 -2.63 -5.10
N GLY A 110 -1.62 -2.82 -5.43
CA GLY A 110 -0.88 -1.79 -6.14
C GLY A 110 0.30 -2.32 -6.92
N ARG A 111 0.96 -1.39 -7.60
CA ARG A 111 2.22 -1.65 -8.30
C ARG A 111 3.30 -0.71 -7.78
N TYR A 112 4.38 -1.27 -7.26
CA TYR A 112 5.61 -0.57 -6.98
C TYR A 112 6.35 -0.24 -8.28
N ILE A 113 6.70 1.04 -8.43
CA ILE A 113 7.49 1.54 -9.54
C ILE A 113 8.69 2.24 -8.93
N ASP A 114 9.87 1.66 -9.16
CA ASP A 114 11.13 2.34 -8.88
C ASP A 114 11.30 3.48 -9.91
N PHE A 115 11.06 4.71 -9.47
CA PHE A 115 11.09 5.86 -10.36
C PHE A 115 12.52 6.38 -10.53
N LYS A 116 13.26 6.48 -9.42
CA LYS A 116 14.65 6.94 -9.42
C LYS A 116 15.35 6.68 -8.08
N ASP A 117 16.37 5.82 -8.10
CA ASP A 117 17.27 5.54 -6.97
C ASP A 117 16.52 5.07 -5.72
N VAL A 118 16.29 5.99 -4.78
CA VAL A 118 15.56 5.74 -3.53
C VAL A 118 14.07 6.03 -3.67
N VAL A 119 13.64 6.73 -4.71
CA VAL A 119 12.27 7.24 -4.84
C VAL A 119 11.38 6.25 -5.58
N TYR A 120 10.20 5.99 -5.02
CA TYR A 120 9.21 5.10 -5.61
C TYR A 120 7.83 5.74 -5.75
N LEU A 121 7.02 5.15 -6.61
CA LEU A 121 5.61 5.44 -6.81
C LEU A 121 4.79 4.16 -6.68
N THR A 122 3.59 4.26 -6.11
CA THR A 122 2.65 3.14 -6.00
C THR A 122 1.24 3.54 -6.43
N PRO A 123 0.90 3.52 -7.73
CA PRO A 123 -0.51 3.51 -8.12
C PRO A 123 -1.21 2.30 -7.47
N GLN A 124 -2.29 2.57 -6.74
CA GLN A 124 -2.96 1.56 -5.94
C GLN A 124 -4.48 1.76 -5.92
N LEU A 125 -5.18 0.65 -5.68
CA LEU A 125 -6.60 0.58 -5.39
C LEU A 125 -6.75 0.16 -3.93
N ASN A 126 -7.44 0.97 -3.16
CA ASN A 126 -7.79 0.71 -1.77
C ASN A 126 -9.28 0.39 -1.68
N ILE A 127 -9.63 -0.61 -0.89
CA ILE A 127 -11.01 -0.96 -0.62
C ILE A 127 -11.18 -1.15 0.88
N ASP A 128 -12.03 -0.31 1.49
CA ASP A 128 -12.44 -0.45 2.87
C ASP A 128 -13.76 -1.21 2.90
N MET A 129 -13.84 -2.31 3.65
CA MET A 129 -14.86 -3.34 3.36
C MET A 129 -15.61 -3.89 4.57
N LEU A 130 -15.15 -3.66 5.81
CA LEU A 130 -15.50 -4.62 6.86
C LEU A 130 -16.32 -4.08 8.02
N MET A 131 -16.16 -2.83 8.44
CA MET A 131 -16.91 -2.28 9.58
C MET A 131 -17.79 -1.08 9.21
N ASN A 132 -17.51 -0.40 8.09
CA ASN A 132 -18.31 0.70 7.54
C ASN A 132 -18.89 0.37 6.15
N ASP A 133 -19.59 1.33 5.54
CA ASP A 133 -20.05 1.22 4.16
C ASP A 133 -18.85 1.05 3.22
N PRO A 134 -18.89 0.10 2.27
CA PRO A 134 -17.74 -0.20 1.44
C PRO A 134 -17.34 0.99 0.57
N GLU A 135 -16.09 1.41 0.70
CA GLU A 135 -15.50 2.51 -0.06
C GLU A 135 -14.41 1.97 -0.99
N VAL A 136 -14.36 2.49 -2.22
CA VAL A 136 -13.33 2.14 -3.21
C VAL A 136 -12.60 3.42 -3.60
N GLN A 137 -11.30 3.45 -3.36
CA GLN A 137 -10.44 4.59 -3.65
C GLN A 137 -9.30 4.20 -4.58
N ILE A 138 -8.98 5.07 -5.52
CA ILE A 138 -7.76 4.99 -6.33
C ILE A 138 -6.83 6.10 -5.86
N SER A 139 -5.60 5.73 -5.52
CA SER A 139 -4.58 6.67 -5.03
C SER A 139 -3.22 6.38 -5.69
N ILE A 140 -2.28 7.31 -5.53
CA ILE A 140 -0.90 7.12 -5.95
C ILE A 140 -0.02 7.36 -4.73
N GLY A 141 0.59 6.31 -4.18
CA GLY A 141 1.60 6.49 -3.15
C GLY A 141 2.89 7.09 -3.71
N PHE A 142 3.55 7.94 -2.93
CA PHE A 142 4.88 8.47 -3.22
C PHE A 142 5.76 8.38 -1.98
N GLY A 143 7.01 7.94 -2.15
CA GLY A 143 7.93 7.81 -1.03
C GLY A 143 9.36 7.52 -1.43
N ALA A 144 10.18 7.29 -0.41
CA ALA A 144 11.56 6.87 -0.52
C ALA A 144 11.82 5.56 0.23
N ARG A 145 12.67 4.70 -0.34
CA ARG A 145 13.17 3.43 0.22
C ARG A 145 14.68 3.54 0.47
N PHE A 146 15.16 3.06 1.62
CA PHE A 146 16.58 3.03 1.98
C PHE A 146 16.95 1.88 2.90
#